data_AF-R6TNV5-F1
#
_entry.id   AF-R6TNV5-F1
#
_cell.length_a   1.000
_cell.length_b   1.000
_cell.length_c   1.000
_cell.angle_alpha   90.00
_cell.angle_beta   90.00
_cell.angle_gamma   90.00
#
_symmetry.space_group_name_H-M   'P 1'
#
loop_
_entity.id
_entity.type
_entity.pdbx_description
1 polymer ?
#
loop_
_entity_poly.entity_id
_entity_poly.type
_entity_poly.pdbx_seq_one_letter_code
_entity_poly.pdbx_strand_id
1 'polypeptide(L)' 'MELINIAGIALLMLLVRKLIWCLRWLWCYYHGRPTPEPITFLPRQTGARFREHLKKDADEEERP' A
#
# COMPACT_ATOMS: atom_id res chain seq x y z
N MET A 1 33.82 -1.47 12.52
CA MET A 1 33.67 -1.42 11.06
C MET A 1 32.76 -2.53 10.54
N GLU A 2 32.89 -3.78 10.99
CA GLU A 2 32.07 -4.90 10.50
C GLU A 2 30.58 -4.81 10.88
N LEU A 3 30.25 -4.33 12.08
CA LEU A 3 28.86 -4.13 12.53
C LEU A 3 28.07 -3.15 11.64
N ILE A 4 28.73 -2.10 11.13
CA ILE A 4 28.09 -1.11 10.25
C ILE A 4 27.77 -1.74 8.90
N ASN A 5 28.67 -2.59 8.37
CA ASN A 5 28.40 -3.33 7.14
C ASN A 5 27.25 -4.32 7.32
N ILE A 6 27.19 -5.03 8.45
CA ILE A 6 26.09 -5.96 8.73
C ILE A 6 24.76 -5.20 8.86
N ALA A 7 24.75 -4.08 9.58
CA ALA A 7 23.56 -3.23 9.71
C ALA A 7 23.11 -2.66 8.36
N GLY A 8 24.05 -2.24 7.51
CA GLY A 8 23.78 -1.77 6.16
C GLY A 8 23.18 -2.85 5.27
N ILE A 9 23.71 -4.07 5.30
CA ILE A 9 23.18 -5.22 4.56
C ILE A 9 21.78 -5.59 5.05
N ALA A 10 21.56 -5.61 6.36
CA ALA A 10 20.25 -5.88 6.94
C ALA A 10 19.21 -4.83 6.50
N LEU A 11 19.57 -3.55 6.54
CA LEU A 11 18.71 -2.46 6.06
C LEU A 11 18.40 -2.59 4.57
N LEU A 12 19.40 -2.92 3.76
CA LEU A 12 19.25 -3.12 2.32
C LEU A 12 18.32 -4.30 2.01
N MET A 13 18.45 -5.42 2.71
CA MET A 13 17.55 -6.57 2.60
C MET A 13 16.10 -6.21 2.96
N LEU A 14 15.89 -5.40 4.00
CA LEU A 14 14.55 -4.91 4.37
C LEU A 14 13.93 -4.03 3.28
N LEU A 15 14.74 -3.16 2.67
CA LEU A 15 14.30 -2.31 1.55
C LEU A 15 13.95 -3.15 0.32
N VAL A 16 14.77 -4.14 -0.04
CA VAL A 16 14.50 -5.05 -1.15
C VAL A 16 13.22 -5.85 -0.89
N ARG A 17 13.01 -6.33 0.33
CA ARG A 17 11.76 -7.03 0.72
C ARG A 17 10.53 -6.12 0.54
N LYS A 18 10.62 -4.85 0.93
CA LYS A 18 9.56 -3.84 0.73
C LYS A 18 9.31 -3.61 -0.77
N LEU A 19 10.37 -3.52 -1.57
CA LEU A 19 10.30 -3.31 -3.01
C LEU A 19 9.62 -4.47 -3.73
N ILE A 20 9.99 -5.71 -3.41
CA ILE A 20 9.35 -6.92 -3.96
C ILE A 20 7.86 -6.94 -3.61
N TRP A 21 7.50 -6.54 -2.39
CA TRP A 21 6.10 -6.44 -1.99
C TRP A 21 5.33 -5.42 -2.83
N CYS A 22 5.91 -4.24 -3.07
CA CYS A 22 5.31 -3.21 -3.92
C CYS A 22 5.15 -3.70 -5.37
N LEU A 23 6.16 -4.35 -5.94
CA LEU A 23 6.10 -4.90 -7.30
C LEU A 23 5.02 -5.99 -7.41
N ARG A 24 4.91 -6.86 -6.40
CA ARG A 24 3.88 -7.90 -6.36
C ARG A 24 2.49 -7.30 -6.24
N TRP A 25 2.33 -6.24 -5.46
CA TRP A 25 1.07 -5.51 -5.38
C TRP A 25 0.70 -4.83 -6.70
N LEU A 26 1.67 -4.18 -7.36
CA LEU A 26 1.50 -3.56 -8.67
C LEU A 26 1.12 -4.61 -9.74
N TRP A 27 1.76 -5.77 -9.69
CA TRP A 27 1.42 -6.90 -10.56
C TRP A 27 -0.02 -7.38 -10.33
N CYS A 28 -0.42 -7.55 -9.07
CA CYS A 28 -1.81 -7.91 -8.73
C CYS A 28 -2.81 -6.86 -9.22
N TYR A 29 -2.48 -5.57 -9.06
CA TYR A 29 -3.29 -4.46 -9.55
C TYR A 29 -3.45 -4.49 -11.08
N TYR A 30 -2.33 -4.64 -11.81
CA TYR A 30 -2.34 -4.67 -13.28
C TYR A 30 -3.09 -5.87 -13.86
N HIS A 31 -2.98 -7.05 -13.23
CA HIS A 31 -3.66 -8.27 -13.68
C HIS A 31 -5.09 -8.45 -13.12
N GLY A 32 -5.63 -7.46 -12.41
CA GLY A 32 -6.97 -7.56 -11.82
C GLY A 32 -7.14 -8.70 -10.82
N ARG A 33 -6.03 -9.17 -10.22
CA ARG A 33 -6.04 -10.23 -9.19
C ARG A 33 -6.36 -9.59 -7.84
N PRO A 34 -7.09 -10.28 -6.95
CA PRO A 34 -7.33 -9.77 -5.61
C PRO A 34 -5.99 -9.44 -4.94
N THR A 35 -5.86 -8.20 -4.46
CA THR A 35 -4.64 -7.76 -3.78
C THR A 35 -4.38 -8.65 -2.57
N PRO A 36 -3.12 -8.99 -2.28
CA PRO A 36 -2.79 -9.81 -1.12
C PRO A 36 -3.35 -9.17 0.14
N GLU A 37 -3.88 -9.99 1.05
CA GLU A 37 -4.54 -9.51 2.26
C GLU A 37 -3.65 -8.50 3.00
N PRO A 38 -4.20 -7.35 3.40
CA PRO A 38 -3.44 -6.36 4.15
C PRO A 38 -2.97 -7.01 5.46
N ILE A 39 -1.71 -6.73 5.82
CA ILE A 39 -1.10 -7.17 7.08
C ILE A 39 -2.07 -6.83 8.22
N THR A 40 -2.59 -7.85 8.90
CA THR A 40 -3.68 -7.80 9.90
C THR A 40 -3.39 -6.88 11.10
N PHE A 41 -2.15 -6.43 11.25
CA PHE A 41 -1.72 -5.50 12.28
C PHE A 41 -2.14 -4.05 12.03
N LEU A 42 -2.33 -3.63 10.77
CA LEU A 42 -2.87 -2.30 10.50
C LEU A 42 -4.39 -2.35 10.62
N PRO A 43 -5.02 -1.40 11.35
CA PRO A 43 -6.48 -1.30 11.37
C PRO A 43 -6.94 -1.23 9.93
N ARG A 44 -7.85 -2.12 9.54
CA ARG A 44 -8.47 -2.16 8.20
C ARG A 44 -8.90 -0.74 7.87
N GLN A 45 -8.09 -0.02 7.08
CA GLN A 45 -8.53 1.20 6.42
C GLN A 45 -9.43 0.73 5.29
N THR A 46 -10.66 0.32 5.65
CA THR A 46 -11.75 0.25 4.69
C THR A 46 -11.82 1.63 4.06
N GLY A 47 -11.48 1.75 2.77
CA GLY A 47 -11.60 2.98 1.99
C GLY A 47 -13.05 3.51 1.88
N ALA A 48 -13.94 3.12 2.79
CA ALA A 48 -15.30 3.63 2.96
C ALA A 48 -15.30 5.16 3.16
N ARG A 49 -14.42 5.69 4.02
CA ARG A 49 -14.32 7.14 4.27
C ARG A 49 -13.84 7.92 3.04
N PHE A 50 -12.99 7.30 2.21
CA PHE A 50 -12.52 7.87 0.95
C PHE A 50 -13.60 7.82 -0.14
N ARG A 51 -14.34 6.70 -0.24
CA ARG A 51 -15.50 6.58 -1.12
C ARG A 51 -16.63 7.54 -0.76
N GLU A 52 -16.82 7.82 0.53
CA GLU A 52 -17.80 8.77 1.02
C GLU A 52 -17.41 10.22 0.64
N HIS A 53 -16.12 10.58 0.66
CA HIS A 53 -15.66 11.88 0.15
C HIS A 53 -15.89 12.01 -1.37
N LEU A 54 -15.51 10.99 -2.17
CA LEU A 54 -15.74 11.01 -3.62
C LEU A 54 -17.22 11.16 -4.01
N LYS A 55 -18.14 10.56 -3.23
CA LYS A 55 -19.58 10.74 -3.43
C LYS A 55 -20.03 12.16 -3.11
N LYS A 56 -19.47 12.74 -2.05
CA LYS A 56 -19.84 14.07 -1.60
C LYS A 56 -19.46 15.15 -2.62
N ASP A 57 -18.29 15.01 -3.25
CA ASP A 57 -17.86 15.92 -4.31
C ASP A 57 -18.75 15.79 -5.57
N ALA A 58 -19.21 14.59 -5.91
CA ALA A 58 -20.13 14.36 -7.02
C ALA A 58 -21.55 14.93 -6.77
N ASP A 59 -22.07 14.79 -5.54
CA ASP A 59 -23.39 15.34 -5.17
C ASP A 59 -23.36 16.89 -5.03
N GLU A 60 -22.19 17.48 -4.77
CA GLU A 60 -22.01 18.94 -4.66
C GLU A 60 -21.87 19.62 -6.04
N GLU A 61 -21.35 18.91 -7.05
CA GLU A 61 -21.30 19.36 -8.45
C GLU A 61 -22.66 19.32 -9.15
N GLU A 62 -23.60 18.47 -8.68
CA GLU A 62 -24.95 18.31 -9.26
C GLU A 62 -26.02 19.21 -8.60
N ARG A 63 -25.62 20.09 -7.67
CA ARG A 63 -26.52 21.08 -7.05
C ARG A 63 -26.51 22.40 -7.86
N PRO A 64 -27.64 22.82 -8.47
CA PRO A 64 -27.72 23.98 -9.37
C PRO A 64 -27.51 25.33 -8.70
#